data_AF-A0A916DFH0-F1
#
_entry.id   AF-A0A916DFH0-F1
#
_cell.length_a   1.000
_cell.length_b   1.000
_cell.length_c   1.000
_cell.angle_alpha   90.00
_cell.angle_beta   90.00
_cell.angle_gamma   90.00
#
_symmetry.space_group_name_H-M   'P 1'
#
loop_
_entity.id
_entity.type
_entity.pdbx_description
1 polymer ?
#
loop_
_entity_poly.entity_id
_entity_poly.type
_entity_poly.pdbx_seq_one_letter_code
_entity_poly.pdbx_strand_id
1 'polypeptide(L)'
;MHIDAVLRKLGELERSLAELYGWWSEVFAADEEAAFVFFKMRGEEKAHAGLVDYQRKLVQNSPALSVDVEFDLTEVEAALARAKALRSAAVPPTVAEAVGEALRIERSAAESHCRNALKLASPGVARLLDALGGEDKLHVARLSDLAARRGIEVAPA
;
A
#
# COMPACT_ATOMS: atom_id res chain seq x y z
N MET A 1 18.89 -1.23 11.15
CA MET A 1 18.33 -2.50 10.62
C MET A 1 18.79 -2.68 9.18
N HIS A 2 18.87 -3.90 8.67
CA HIS A 2 19.32 -4.11 7.29
C HIS A 2 18.26 -3.66 6.26
N ILE A 3 18.66 -3.06 5.14
CA ILE A 3 17.74 -2.56 4.10
C ILE A 3 16.81 -3.66 3.53
N ASP A 4 17.27 -4.92 3.45
CA ASP A 4 16.42 -6.07 3.09
C ASP A 4 15.21 -6.24 4.02
N ALA A 5 15.39 -5.95 5.31
CA ALA A 5 14.32 -6.09 6.29
C ALA A 5 13.22 -5.04 6.07
N VAL A 6 13.61 -3.81 5.71
CA VAL A 6 12.67 -2.73 5.36
C VAL A 6 11.91 -3.07 4.09
N LEU A 7 12.63 -3.46 3.02
CA LEU A 7 12.02 -3.87 1.75
C LEU A 7 11.07 -5.07 1.93
N ARG A 8 11.44 -6.04 2.77
CA ARG A 8 10.55 -7.16 3.09
C ARG A 8 9.25 -6.69 3.73
N LYS A 9 9.31 -5.75 4.68
CA LYS A 9 8.13 -5.22 5.36
C LYS A 9 7.25 -4.37 4.46
N LEU A 10 7.86 -3.53 3.62
CA LEU A 10 7.14 -2.80 2.58
C LEU A 10 6.41 -3.77 1.64
N GLY A 11 7.09 -4.78 1.12
CA GLY A 11 6.46 -5.76 0.24
C GLY A 11 5.35 -6.58 0.93
N GLU A 12 5.48 -6.86 2.23
CA GLU A 12 4.40 -7.48 3.03
C GLU A 12 3.16 -6.57 3.11
N LEU A 13 3.35 -5.26 3.25
CA LEU A 13 2.28 -4.27 3.21
C LEU A 13 1.60 -4.26 1.83
N GLU A 14 2.34 -4.03 0.75
CA GLU A 14 1.80 -3.99 -0.63
C GLU A 14 0.96 -5.24 -0.95
N ARG A 15 1.47 -6.43 -0.63
CA ARG A 15 0.74 -7.68 -0.85
C ARG A 15 -0.53 -7.75 -0.02
N SER A 16 -0.49 -7.29 1.23
CA SER A 16 -1.66 -7.32 2.11
C SER A 16 -2.73 -6.33 1.65
N LEU A 17 -2.34 -5.18 1.11
CA LEU A 17 -3.27 -4.21 0.49
C LEU A 17 -3.87 -4.78 -0.80
N ALA A 18 -3.06 -5.37 -1.67
CA ALA A 18 -3.55 -6.05 -2.86
C ALA A 18 -4.59 -7.13 -2.53
N GLU A 19 -4.33 -7.91 -1.48
CA GLU A 19 -5.24 -8.94 -0.99
C GLU A 19 -6.53 -8.36 -0.41
N LEU A 20 -6.44 -7.29 0.39
CA LEU A 20 -7.58 -6.59 0.97
C LEU A 20 -8.48 -6.01 -0.13
N TYR A 21 -7.91 -5.26 -1.07
CA TYR A 21 -8.64 -4.65 -2.17
C TYR A 21 -9.19 -5.70 -3.13
N GLY A 22 -8.47 -6.81 -3.34
CA GLY A 22 -9.02 -7.95 -4.08
C GLY A 22 -10.24 -8.56 -3.41
N TRP A 23 -10.18 -8.77 -2.10
CA TRP A 23 -11.33 -9.27 -1.34
C TRP A 23 -12.50 -8.29 -1.35
N TRP A 24 -12.28 -6.99 -1.16
CA TRP A 24 -13.36 -6.00 -1.27
C TRP A 24 -13.97 -5.93 -2.66
N SER A 25 -13.18 -6.07 -3.71
CA SER A 25 -13.70 -6.18 -5.08
C SER A 25 -14.68 -7.37 -5.23
N GLU A 26 -14.37 -8.51 -4.60
CA GLU A 26 -15.24 -9.69 -4.59
C GLU A 26 -16.48 -9.49 -3.70
N VAL A 27 -16.33 -8.92 -2.50
CA VAL A 27 -17.44 -8.61 -1.58
C VAL A 27 -18.45 -7.66 -2.24
N PHE A 28 -17.97 -6.67 -2.98
CA PHE A 28 -18.80 -5.67 -3.63
C PHE A 28 -19.15 -6.03 -5.07
N ALA A 29 -19.06 -7.31 -5.49
CA ALA A 29 -19.30 -7.71 -6.88
C ALA A 29 -20.68 -7.31 -7.44
N ALA A 30 -21.69 -7.08 -6.58
CA ALA A 30 -23.02 -6.58 -6.97
C ALA A 30 -23.06 -5.04 -7.18
N ASP A 31 -22.05 -4.30 -6.74
CA ASP A 31 -21.85 -2.88 -6.97
C ASP A 31 -20.64 -2.70 -7.92
N GLU A 32 -20.93 -2.67 -9.23
CA GLU A 32 -19.90 -2.69 -10.29
C GLU A 32 -18.86 -1.58 -10.14
N GLU A 33 -19.26 -0.37 -9.71
CA GLU A 33 -18.35 0.75 -9.56
C GLU A 33 -17.39 0.55 -8.38
N ALA A 34 -17.91 0.14 -7.22
CA ALA A 34 -17.09 -0.15 -6.06
C ALA A 34 -16.16 -1.34 -6.34
N ALA A 35 -16.69 -2.41 -6.93
CA ALA A 35 -15.92 -3.58 -7.33
C ALA A 35 -14.77 -3.23 -8.28
N PHE A 36 -15.04 -2.37 -9.27
CA PHE A 36 -14.03 -1.92 -10.24
C PHE A 36 -12.95 -1.05 -9.61
N VAL A 37 -13.32 -0.13 -8.71
CA VAL A 37 -12.34 0.72 -8.00
C VAL A 37 -11.36 -0.15 -7.21
N PHE A 38 -11.86 -1.08 -6.40
CA PHE A 38 -11.01 -1.97 -5.62
C PHE A 38 -10.24 -2.99 -6.48
N PHE A 39 -10.82 -3.43 -7.61
CA PHE A 39 -10.09 -4.26 -8.59
C PHE A 39 -8.87 -3.53 -9.15
N LYS A 40 -9.03 -2.25 -9.50
CA LYS A 40 -7.93 -1.43 -10.02
C LYS A 40 -6.83 -1.25 -8.98
N MET A 41 -7.20 -0.89 -7.75
CA MET A 41 -6.26 -0.74 -6.65
C MET A 41 -5.49 -2.04 -6.38
N ARG A 42 -6.17 -3.20 -6.34
CA ARG A 42 -5.50 -4.50 -6.26
C ARG A 42 -4.41 -4.68 -7.32
N GLY A 43 -4.67 -4.28 -8.56
CA GLY A 43 -3.73 -4.39 -9.66
C GLY A 43 -2.48 -3.54 -9.44
N GLU A 44 -2.67 -2.31 -8.98
CA GLU A 44 -1.62 -1.34 -8.64
C GLU A 44 -0.77 -1.87 -7.47
N GLU A 45 -1.38 -2.32 -6.37
CA GLU A 45 -0.65 -2.88 -5.22
C GLU A 45 0.13 -4.17 -5.55
N LYS A 46 -0.39 -4.99 -6.50
CA LYS A 46 0.38 -6.13 -7.00
C LYS A 46 1.62 -5.70 -7.76
N ALA A 47 1.53 -4.62 -8.55
CA ALA A 47 2.66 -4.07 -9.26
C ALA A 47 3.68 -3.50 -8.26
N HIS A 48 3.22 -2.79 -7.22
CA HIS A 48 4.06 -2.31 -6.13
C HIS A 48 4.83 -3.43 -5.44
N ALA A 49 4.13 -4.49 -5.00
CA ALA A 49 4.74 -5.67 -4.40
C ALA A 49 5.83 -6.29 -5.29
N GLY A 50 5.55 -6.39 -6.60
CA GLY A 50 6.50 -6.93 -7.58
C GLY A 50 7.77 -6.08 -7.71
N LEU A 51 7.63 -4.76 -7.70
CA LEU A 51 8.76 -3.83 -7.74
C LEU A 51 9.61 -3.90 -6.46
N VAL A 52 8.97 -4.00 -5.30
CA VAL A 52 9.67 -4.18 -4.02
C VAL A 52 10.42 -5.51 -3.98
N ASP A 53 9.81 -6.60 -4.44
CA ASP A 53 10.47 -7.91 -4.52
C ASP A 53 11.68 -7.89 -5.47
N TYR A 54 11.57 -7.18 -6.59
CA TYR A 54 12.68 -6.98 -7.53
C TYR A 54 13.85 -6.23 -6.85
N GLN A 55 13.57 -5.13 -6.15
CA GLN A 55 14.59 -4.38 -5.42
C GLN A 55 15.25 -5.20 -4.32
N ARG A 56 14.45 -5.99 -3.61
CA ARG A 56 14.94 -6.89 -2.57
C ARG A 56 15.92 -7.91 -3.15
N LYS A 57 15.62 -8.49 -4.31
CA LYS A 57 16.55 -9.38 -5.03
C LYS A 57 17.83 -8.65 -5.45
N LEU A 58 17.76 -7.40 -5.89
CA LEU A 58 18.96 -6.62 -6.23
C LEU A 58 19.87 -6.41 -5.02
N VAL A 59 19.30 -5.99 -3.88
CA VAL A 59 20.02 -5.83 -2.61
C VAL A 59 20.70 -7.13 -2.21
N GLN A 60 19.98 -8.24 -2.23
CA GLN A 60 20.51 -9.56 -1.84
C GLN A 60 21.67 -10.03 -2.72
N ASN A 61 21.71 -9.61 -3.99
CA ASN A 61 22.73 -10.02 -4.94
C ASN A 61 23.83 -8.96 -5.15
N SER A 62 23.79 -7.83 -4.45
CA SER A 62 24.72 -6.72 -4.63
C SER A 62 25.20 -6.18 -3.28
N PRO A 63 26.42 -6.56 -2.82
CA PRO A 63 26.98 -6.05 -1.57
C PRO A 63 27.02 -4.51 -1.50
N ALA A 64 27.20 -3.84 -2.64
CA ALA A 64 27.21 -2.37 -2.72
C ALA A 64 25.84 -1.72 -2.43
N LEU A 65 24.74 -2.47 -2.53
CA LEU A 65 23.38 -2.00 -2.19
C LEU A 65 22.93 -2.50 -0.81
N SER A 66 23.69 -3.40 -0.20
CA SER A 66 23.41 -4.05 1.07
C SER A 66 23.91 -3.18 2.22
N VAL A 67 23.06 -2.28 2.70
CA VAL A 67 23.40 -1.29 3.73
C VAL A 67 22.49 -1.42 4.94
N ASP A 68 23.00 -0.98 6.10
CA ASP A 68 22.16 -0.73 7.27
C ASP A 68 21.48 0.64 7.15
N VAL A 69 20.23 0.66 7.59
CA VAL A 69 19.37 1.85 7.60
C VAL A 69 18.77 2.04 8.97
N GLU A 70 18.62 3.30 9.36
CA GLU A 70 17.81 3.70 10.50
C GLU A 70 16.42 4.01 9.98
N PHE A 71 15.45 3.16 10.32
CA PHE A 71 14.07 3.30 9.86
C PHE A 71 13.12 2.83 10.95
N ASP A 72 12.06 3.61 11.18
CA ASP A 72 10.97 3.23 12.06
C ASP A 72 9.88 2.51 11.26
N LEU A 73 9.69 1.22 11.56
CA LEU A 73 8.69 0.39 10.89
C LEU A 73 7.29 0.53 11.50
N THR A 74 7.11 1.31 12.57
CA THR A 74 5.86 1.37 13.34
C THR A 74 4.64 1.67 12.47
N GLU A 75 4.72 2.66 11.56
CA GLU A 75 3.60 3.01 10.67
C GLU A 75 3.30 1.90 9.65
N VAL A 76 4.33 1.26 9.10
CA VAL A 76 4.20 0.13 8.15
C VAL A 76 3.57 -1.07 8.84
N GLU A 77 4.00 -1.38 10.07
CA GLU A 77 3.47 -2.49 10.85
C GLU A 77 2.02 -2.23 11.28
N ALA A 78 1.68 -1.00 11.63
CA ALA A 78 0.31 -0.60 11.96
C ALA A 78 -0.62 -0.72 10.74
N ALA A 79 -0.20 -0.23 9.57
CA ALA A 79 -0.95 -0.35 8.32
C ALA A 79 -1.14 -1.83 7.92
N LEU A 80 -0.08 -2.63 8.03
CA LEU A 80 -0.11 -4.07 7.76
C LEU A 80 -1.08 -4.81 8.70
N ALA A 81 -1.02 -4.51 10.00
CA ALA A 81 -1.92 -5.10 10.99
C ALA A 81 -3.37 -4.72 10.71
N ARG A 82 -3.62 -3.45 10.35
CA ARG A 82 -4.96 -2.96 9.98
C ARG A 82 -5.51 -3.68 8.75
N ALA A 83 -4.71 -3.79 7.69
CA ALA A 83 -5.14 -4.48 6.46
C ALA A 83 -5.52 -5.95 6.72
N LYS A 84 -4.72 -6.65 7.51
CA LYS A 84 -5.00 -8.04 7.91
C LYS A 84 -6.24 -8.16 8.78
N ALA A 85 -6.45 -7.25 9.72
CA ALA A 85 -7.63 -7.24 10.59
C ALA A 85 -8.91 -7.01 9.78
N LEU A 86 -8.91 -6.05 8.85
CA LEU A 86 -10.04 -5.77 7.97
C LEU A 86 -10.39 -6.96 7.09
N ARG A 87 -9.39 -7.64 6.52
CA ARG A 87 -9.59 -8.85 5.71
C ARG A 87 -10.14 -10.03 6.53
N SER A 88 -9.81 -10.08 7.82
CA SER A 88 -10.24 -11.15 8.73
C SER A 88 -11.55 -10.84 9.46
N ALA A 89 -12.22 -9.72 9.13
CA ALA A 89 -13.46 -9.34 9.77
C ALA A 89 -14.56 -10.38 9.49
N ALA A 90 -15.28 -10.78 10.54
CA ALA A 90 -16.35 -11.78 10.44
C ALA A 90 -17.54 -11.28 9.62
N VAL A 91 -17.74 -9.96 9.57
CA VAL A 91 -18.80 -9.29 8.81
C VAL A 91 -18.13 -8.48 7.71
N PRO A 92 -18.52 -8.68 6.43
CA PRO A 92 -18.03 -7.83 5.34
C PRO A 92 -18.45 -6.37 5.58
N PRO A 93 -17.57 -5.40 5.30
CA PRO A 93 -17.90 -3.99 5.47
C PRO A 93 -18.91 -3.54 4.41
N THR A 94 -19.60 -2.43 4.70
CA THR A 94 -20.27 -1.62 3.68
C THR A 94 -19.24 -0.92 2.79
N VAL A 95 -19.67 -0.44 1.62
CA VAL A 95 -18.80 0.37 0.74
C VAL A 95 -18.30 1.62 1.46
N ALA A 96 -19.15 2.27 2.25
CA ALA A 96 -18.77 3.46 3.02
C ALA A 96 -17.65 3.17 4.03
N GLU A 97 -17.78 2.07 4.78
CA GLU A 97 -16.74 1.63 5.73
C GLU A 97 -15.46 1.27 4.99
N ALA A 98 -15.53 0.48 3.92
CA ALA A 98 -14.35 0.08 3.14
C ALA A 98 -13.61 1.29 2.55
N VAL A 99 -14.32 2.27 2.00
CA VAL A 99 -13.73 3.51 1.46
C VAL A 99 -13.08 4.34 2.57
N GLY A 100 -13.74 4.48 3.72
CA GLY A 100 -13.18 5.19 4.87
C GLY A 100 -11.91 4.51 5.42
N GLU A 101 -11.90 3.17 5.44
CA GLU A 101 -10.75 2.36 5.83
C GLU A 101 -9.59 2.46 4.85
N ALA A 102 -9.88 2.33 3.55
CA ALA A 102 -8.90 2.50 2.49
C ALA A 102 -8.25 3.89 2.56
N LEU A 103 -9.05 4.96 2.64
CA LEU A 103 -8.52 6.33 2.73
C LEU A 103 -7.61 6.54 3.94
N ARG A 104 -7.90 5.91 5.07
CA ARG A 104 -7.05 6.03 6.26
C ARG A 104 -5.70 5.33 6.06
N ILE A 105 -5.69 4.19 5.37
CA ILE A 105 -4.47 3.47 5.04
C ILE A 105 -3.66 4.24 4.00
N GLU A 106 -4.30 4.65 2.90
CA GLU A 106 -3.64 5.35 1.78
C GLU A 106 -3.13 6.75 2.15
N ARG A 107 -3.76 7.41 3.13
CA ARG A 107 -3.26 8.68 3.69
C ARG A 107 -2.19 8.50 4.75
N SER A 108 -1.99 7.27 5.24
CA SER A 108 -0.89 7.03 6.17
C SER A 108 0.42 7.33 5.45
N ALA A 109 1.35 7.97 6.15
CA ALA A 109 2.62 8.32 5.56
C ALA A 109 3.56 7.11 5.42
N ALA A 110 3.13 5.92 5.87
CA ALA A 110 3.92 4.69 5.97
C ALA A 110 4.70 4.37 4.70
N GLU A 111 4.03 4.31 3.55
CA GLU A 111 4.68 3.96 2.28
C GLU A 111 5.60 5.08 1.81
N SER A 112 5.11 6.32 1.79
CA SER A 112 5.89 7.48 1.35
C SER A 112 7.15 7.73 2.20
N HIS A 113 7.07 7.58 3.53
CA HIS A 113 8.19 7.66 4.46
C HIS A 113 9.19 6.53 4.21
N CYS A 114 8.70 5.30 4.03
CA CYS A 114 9.54 4.15 3.71
C CYS A 114 10.31 4.35 2.41
N ARG A 115 9.63 4.78 1.34
CA ARG A 115 10.26 5.06 0.05
C ARG A 115 11.31 6.17 0.16
N ASN A 116 11.01 7.25 0.88
CA ASN A 116 11.94 8.37 1.06
C ASN A 116 13.20 7.94 1.83
N ALA A 117 13.04 7.16 2.91
CA ALA A 117 14.18 6.64 3.66
C ALA A 117 15.06 5.70 2.82
N LEU A 118 14.44 4.81 2.03
CA LEU A 118 15.16 3.91 1.13
C LEU A 118 15.92 4.68 0.03
N LYS A 119 15.33 5.76 -0.50
CA LYS A 119 15.98 6.64 -1.48
C LYS A 119 17.24 7.29 -0.91
N LEU A 120 17.17 7.77 0.34
CA LEU A 120 18.31 8.37 1.03
C LEU A 120 19.41 7.36 1.35
N ALA A 121 19.02 6.16 1.78
CA ALA A 121 19.95 5.11 2.18
C ALA A 121 20.72 4.51 0.99
N SER A 122 20.09 4.38 -0.17
CA SER A 122 20.73 3.81 -1.35
C SER A 122 20.22 4.46 -2.64
N PRO A 123 20.99 5.40 -3.23
CA PRO A 123 20.64 6.02 -4.51
C PRO A 123 20.47 5.01 -5.66
N GLY A 124 21.08 3.82 -5.56
CA GLY A 124 20.89 2.72 -6.50
C GLY A 124 19.50 2.10 -6.41
N VAL A 125 18.91 2.04 -5.21
CA VAL A 125 17.52 1.63 -4.97
C VAL A 125 16.54 2.77 -5.33
N ALA A 126 16.97 4.03 -5.16
CA ALA A 126 16.13 5.21 -5.39
C ALA A 126 15.52 5.29 -6.80
N ARG A 127 16.33 5.04 -7.85
CA ARG A 127 15.88 5.13 -9.25
C ARG A 127 14.75 4.18 -9.61
N LEU A 128 14.60 3.07 -8.89
CA LEU A 128 13.54 2.09 -9.11
C LEU A 128 12.31 2.38 -8.23
N LEU A 129 12.49 2.99 -7.07
CA LEU A 129 11.40 3.47 -6.21
C LEU A 129 10.71 4.72 -6.78
N ASP A 130 11.37 5.49 -7.64
CA ASP A 130 10.75 6.61 -8.35
C ASP A 130 9.59 6.17 -9.24
N ALA A 131 9.60 4.92 -9.75
CA ALA A 131 8.49 4.35 -10.51
C ALA A 131 7.23 4.10 -9.66
N LEU A 132 7.36 3.99 -8.33
CA LEU A 132 6.25 3.90 -7.37
C LEU A 132 5.80 5.29 -6.89
N GLY A 133 6.54 6.34 -7.24
CA GLY A 133 6.36 7.68 -6.66
C GLY A 133 5.11 8.37 -7.18
N GLY A 134 4.05 8.38 -6.37
CA GLY A 134 2.84 9.17 -6.63
C GLY A 134 1.55 8.36 -6.72
N GLU A 135 1.63 7.03 -6.65
CA GLU A 135 0.45 6.16 -6.73
C GLU A 135 -0.47 6.28 -5.50
N ASP A 136 0.07 6.51 -4.29
CA ASP A 136 -0.75 6.75 -3.08
C ASP A 136 -1.70 7.95 -3.27
N LYS A 137 -1.23 9.01 -3.96
CA LYS A 137 -2.05 10.18 -4.27
C LYS A 137 -3.15 9.84 -5.27
N LEU A 138 -2.87 8.93 -6.22
CA LEU A 138 -3.86 8.44 -7.17
C LEU A 138 -4.90 7.54 -6.49
N HIS A 139 -4.49 6.73 -5.52
CA HIS A 139 -5.38 5.92 -4.69
C HIS A 139 -6.31 6.81 -3.86
N VAL A 140 -5.75 7.78 -3.13
CA VAL A 140 -6.52 8.75 -2.34
C VAL A 140 -7.48 9.52 -3.23
N ALA A 141 -7.05 9.97 -4.41
CA ALA A 141 -7.91 10.69 -5.35
C ALA A 141 -9.07 9.80 -5.83
N ARG A 142 -8.78 8.56 -6.26
CA ARG A 142 -9.80 7.61 -6.73
C ARG A 142 -10.84 7.28 -5.66
N LEU A 143 -10.39 7.05 -4.43
CA LEU A 143 -11.27 6.78 -3.30
C LEU A 143 -12.10 8.00 -2.92
N SER A 144 -11.50 9.20 -2.96
CA SER A 144 -12.21 10.46 -2.69
C SER A 144 -13.26 10.74 -3.76
N ASP A 145 -12.96 10.45 -5.04
CA ASP A 145 -13.92 10.59 -6.15
C ASP A 145 -15.07 9.59 -6.03
N LEU A 146 -14.81 8.35 -5.59
CA LEU A 146 -15.86 7.38 -5.28
C LEU A 146 -16.73 7.88 -4.12
N ALA A 147 -16.09 8.34 -3.03
CA ALA A 147 -16.80 8.86 -1.86
C ALA A 147 -17.72 10.03 -2.22
N ALA A 148 -17.20 11.01 -2.97
CA ALA A 148 -17.95 12.18 -3.41
C ALA A 148 -19.16 11.81 -4.28
N ARG A 149 -18.99 10.91 -5.26
CA ARG A 149 -20.09 10.45 -6.14
C ARG A 149 -21.18 9.69 -5.39
N ARG A 150 -20.82 9.05 -4.27
CA ARG A 150 -21.73 8.23 -3.45
C ARG A 150 -22.26 8.95 -2.21
N GLY A 151 -21.88 10.21 -1.98
CA GLY A 151 -22.24 10.95 -0.77
C GLY A 151 -21.71 10.31 0.52
N ILE A 152 -20.58 9.59 0.45
CA ILE A 152 -19.93 8.97 1.61
C ILE A 152 -19.13 10.06 2.33
N GLU A 153 -19.49 10.33 3.59
CA GLU A 153 -18.71 11.21 4.44
C GLU A 153 -17.36 10.55 4.80
N VAL A 154 -16.27 11.23 4.46
CA VAL A 154 -14.92 10.78 4.77
C VAL A 154 -14.26 11.81 5.66
N ALA A 155 -13.61 11.36 6.73
CA ALA A 155 -12.85 12.26 7.61
C ALA A 155 -11.79 13.02 6.77
N PRO A 156 -11.47 14.28 7.09
CA PRO A 156 -10.38 15.00 6.44
C PRO A 156 -9.03 14.31 6.69
N ALA A 157 -8.06 14.58 5.81
CA ALA A 157 -6.69 14.10 5.93
C ALA A 157 -5.96 14.73 7.12
#